data_AF-A0A9D2FDW9-F1
#
_entry.id   AF-A0A9D2FDW9-F1
#
_cell.length_a   1.000
_cell.length_b   1.000
_cell.length_c   1.000
_cell.angle_alpha   90.00
_cell.angle_beta   90.00
_cell.angle_gamma   90.00
#
_symmetry.space_group_name_H-M   'P 1'
#
loop_
_entity.id
_entity.type
_entity.pdbx_description
1 polymer ?
#
loop_
_entity_poly.entity_id
_entity_poly.type
_entity_poly.pdbx_seq_one_letter_code
_entity_poly.pdbx_strand_id
1 'polypeptide(L)'
;MKLKKIASLMLAGIMAVSMLTACDTASNGNEEEVPPVVDPVDDTFAASVNDLLSDEQKNVITFTNDATLNGVLAKVAPTIDSWNLMTFNMGAGHVFVTDARDMRHLLGIDRDNSMVFGKELFWDTATSVTTAADIFVVDGSYTEEGVAEFVADYVDGLIQGKYMPAVGEEGVPYRYAYTGSIACTKVTNLSGDFESYVVAFTMTQTPTKVTNNDK
;
A
#
# COMPACT_ATOMS: atom_id res chain seq x y z
N MET A 1 14.33 -25.13 -34.91
CA MET A 1 14.30 -24.72 -33.49
C MET A 1 14.26 -23.21 -33.39
N LYS A 2 13.37 -22.70 -32.52
CA LYS A 2 13.34 -21.37 -31.90
C LYS A 2 12.98 -20.18 -32.81
N LEU A 3 11.69 -20.04 -33.08
CA LEU A 3 11.09 -18.71 -33.24
C LEU A 3 11.33 -17.92 -31.94
N LYS A 4 11.99 -16.77 -32.04
CA LYS A 4 12.13 -15.81 -30.96
C LYS A 4 10.77 -15.13 -30.77
N LYS A 5 10.06 -15.51 -29.71
CA LYS A 5 8.80 -14.88 -29.31
C LYS A 5 9.11 -13.50 -28.72
N ILE A 6 8.62 -12.48 -29.42
CA ILE A 6 8.04 -11.21 -28.94
C ILE A 6 8.47 -10.82 -27.52
N ALA A 7 9.47 -9.93 -27.45
CA ALA A 7 9.64 -9.08 -26.29
C ALA A 7 8.42 -8.14 -26.25
N SER A 8 7.50 -8.44 -25.34
CA SER A 8 6.38 -7.59 -25.00
C SER A 8 6.94 -6.28 -24.44
N LEU A 9 6.94 -5.24 -25.27
CA LEU A 9 7.23 -3.87 -24.87
C LEU A 9 6.05 -2.99 -25.34
N MET A 10 4.86 -3.31 -24.86
CA MET A 10 3.66 -2.47 -24.95
C MET A 10 2.76 -2.76 -23.74
N LEU A 11 3.10 -2.19 -22.59
CA LEU A 11 2.10 -1.91 -21.55
C LEU A 11 2.15 -0.46 -21.05
N ALA A 12 2.77 0.45 -21.81
CA ALA A 12 2.49 1.88 -21.70
C ALA A 12 1.10 2.15 -22.31
N GLY A 13 0.07 1.84 -21.53
CA GLY A 13 -1.32 1.90 -21.95
C GLY A 13 -2.25 1.93 -20.75
N ILE A 14 -1.86 2.63 -19.69
CA ILE A 14 -2.76 2.95 -18.58
C ILE A 14 -3.23 4.38 -18.80
N MET A 15 -4.29 4.46 -19.60
CA MET A 15 -5.45 5.33 -19.44
C MET A 15 -5.22 6.57 -18.54
N ALA A 16 -4.98 7.72 -19.17
CA ALA A 16 -5.46 8.98 -18.61
C ALA A 16 -7.00 8.94 -18.61
N VAL A 17 -7.61 8.39 -17.56
CA VAL A 17 -9.05 8.52 -17.33
C VAL A 17 -9.29 9.85 -16.65
N SER A 18 -9.46 10.91 -17.45
CA SER A 18 -10.29 12.07 -17.10
C SER A 18 -10.22 13.15 -18.17
N MET A 19 -10.80 12.88 -19.35
CA MET A 19 -11.53 13.92 -20.11
C MET A 19 -12.68 13.24 -20.87
N LEU A 20 -13.63 12.69 -20.11
CA LEU A 20 -14.97 12.52 -20.68
C LEU A 20 -15.67 13.87 -20.52
N THR A 21 -15.46 14.74 -21.51
CA THR A 21 -16.22 15.97 -21.73
C THR A 21 -17.72 15.64 -21.78
N ALA A 22 -18.46 16.00 -20.72
CA ALA A 22 -19.91 16.11 -20.82
C ALA A 22 -20.23 17.34 -21.68
N CYS A 23 -20.72 17.07 -22.88
CA CYS A 23 -21.21 18.04 -23.84
C CYS A 23 -22.59 18.54 -23.38
N ASP A 24 -22.67 19.84 -23.09
CA ASP A 24 -23.79 20.78 -23.26
C ASP A 24 -25.24 20.24 -23.11
N THR A 25 -25.93 20.58 -22.01
CA THR A 25 -27.34 21.04 -22.00
C THR A 25 -27.76 21.52 -20.59
N ALA A 26 -28.14 22.80 -20.53
CA ALA A 26 -29.03 23.47 -19.57
C ALA A 26 -28.62 23.59 -18.08
N SER A 27 -28.29 24.83 -17.71
CA SER A 27 -28.34 25.44 -16.37
C SER A 27 -29.39 24.85 -15.42
N ASN A 28 -28.95 24.19 -14.35
CA ASN A 28 -29.60 24.21 -13.05
C ASN A 28 -28.54 23.98 -11.96
N GLY A 29 -28.42 24.93 -11.03
CA GLY A 29 -27.36 24.99 -10.02
C GLY A 29 -27.47 23.93 -8.93
N ASN A 30 -26.90 22.76 -9.21
CA ASN A 30 -26.26 21.94 -8.19
C ASN A 30 -24.76 21.95 -8.50
N GLU A 31 -23.95 22.35 -7.53
CA GLU A 31 -22.51 22.14 -7.56
C GLU A 31 -22.28 20.63 -7.63
N GLU A 32 -22.06 20.12 -8.84
CA GLU A 32 -21.70 18.73 -9.08
C GLU A 32 -20.30 18.56 -8.50
N GLU A 33 -20.17 17.74 -7.46
CA GLU A 33 -18.90 17.43 -6.81
C GLU A 33 -17.99 16.75 -7.85
N VAL A 34 -17.10 17.54 -8.46
CA VAL A 34 -16.13 17.03 -9.42
C VAL A 34 -15.17 16.10 -8.64
N PRO A 35 -14.72 14.96 -9.19
CA PRO A 35 -13.80 14.06 -8.50
C PRO A 35 -12.35 14.61 -8.50
N PRO A 36 -11.52 14.26 -7.50
CA PRO A 36 -10.12 14.69 -7.43
C PRO A 36 -9.28 14.18 -8.62
N VAL A 37 -8.18 14.88 -8.91
CA VAL A 37 -7.20 14.45 -9.92
C VAL A 37 -6.26 13.43 -9.30
N VAL A 38 -6.08 12.28 -9.95
CA VAL A 38 -5.24 11.18 -9.47
C VAL A 38 -4.24 10.81 -10.54
N ASP A 39 -2.96 10.82 -10.18
CA ASP A 39 -1.87 10.40 -11.06
C ASP A 39 -1.87 8.88 -11.27
N PRO A 40 -1.31 8.37 -12.38
CA PRO A 40 -1.10 6.95 -12.56
C PRO A 40 -0.37 6.34 -11.36
N VAL A 41 -0.74 5.11 -10.98
CA VAL A 41 -0.02 4.38 -9.92
C VAL A 41 1.42 4.12 -10.38
N ASP A 42 2.38 4.48 -9.52
CA ASP A 42 3.80 4.22 -9.72
C ASP A 42 4.12 2.74 -9.47
N ASP A 43 4.40 2.03 -10.56
CA ASP A 43 4.75 0.61 -10.55
C ASP A 43 6.23 0.33 -10.22
N THR A 44 7.03 1.40 -10.05
CA THR A 44 8.44 1.35 -9.65
C THR A 44 8.66 1.64 -8.17
N PHE A 45 7.66 2.16 -7.46
CA PHE A 45 7.76 2.56 -6.05
C PHE A 45 8.32 1.48 -5.13
N ALA A 46 7.97 0.21 -5.37
CA ALA A 46 8.50 -0.93 -4.60
C ALA A 46 10.03 -1.03 -4.68
N ALA A 47 10.62 -0.74 -5.84
CA ALA A 47 12.07 -0.73 -6.01
C ALA A 47 12.72 0.40 -5.21
N SER A 48 12.15 1.61 -5.28
CA SER A 48 12.62 2.79 -4.53
C SER A 48 12.64 2.53 -3.02
N VAL A 49 11.58 1.91 -2.48
CA VAL A 49 11.54 1.53 -1.05
C VAL A 49 12.60 0.47 -0.74
N ASN A 50 12.71 -0.58 -1.56
CA ASN A 50 13.69 -1.64 -1.33
C ASN A 50 15.14 -1.14 -1.38
N ASP A 51 15.47 -0.15 -2.21
CA ASP A 51 16.82 0.40 -2.28
C ASP A 51 17.23 1.10 -0.98
N LEU A 52 16.25 1.63 -0.23
CA LEU A 52 16.44 2.30 1.06
C LEU A 52 16.47 1.33 2.26
N LEU A 53 15.93 0.12 2.12
CA LEU A 53 16.00 -0.89 3.19
C LEU A 53 17.44 -1.37 3.40
N SER A 54 17.84 -1.47 4.68
CA SER A 54 19.08 -2.14 5.11
C SER A 54 19.07 -3.64 4.79
N ASP A 55 20.25 -4.27 4.81
CA ASP A 55 20.37 -5.71 4.59
C ASP A 55 19.62 -6.52 5.67
N GLU A 56 19.62 -6.05 6.92
CA GLU A 56 18.86 -6.64 8.02
C GLU A 56 17.35 -6.58 7.76
N GLN A 57 16.84 -5.43 7.30
CA GLN A 57 15.42 -5.27 6.96
C GLN A 57 15.02 -6.14 5.76
N LYS A 58 15.87 -6.20 4.72
CA LYS A 58 15.67 -7.05 3.53
C LYS A 58 15.60 -8.53 3.86
N ASN A 59 16.31 -8.98 4.90
CA ASN A 59 16.22 -10.35 5.39
C ASN A 59 14.87 -10.67 6.05
N VAL A 60 14.13 -9.65 6.49
CA VAL A 60 12.79 -9.80 7.06
C VAL A 60 11.72 -9.66 5.97
N ILE A 61 11.80 -8.60 5.16
CA ILE A 61 10.81 -8.30 4.12
C ILE A 61 11.44 -7.58 2.92
N THR A 62 10.91 -7.89 1.74
CA THR A 62 11.09 -7.08 0.53
C THR A 62 9.72 -6.85 -0.09
N PHE A 63 9.56 -5.70 -0.75
CA PHE A 63 8.33 -5.34 -1.43
C PHE A 63 8.37 -5.68 -2.91
N THR A 64 7.20 -5.98 -3.46
CA THR A 64 7.01 -6.23 -4.89
C THR A 64 5.91 -5.33 -5.43
N ASN A 65 6.00 -5.00 -6.72
CA ASN A 65 4.88 -4.39 -7.43
C ASN A 65 3.81 -5.46 -7.71
N ASP A 66 2.55 -5.18 -7.40
CA ASP A 66 1.43 -6.09 -7.60
C ASP A 66 0.30 -5.40 -8.38
N ALA A 67 -0.08 -5.99 -9.52
CA ALA A 67 -1.08 -5.41 -10.41
C ALA A 67 -2.48 -5.36 -9.78
N THR A 68 -2.80 -6.27 -8.85
CA THR A 68 -4.08 -6.25 -8.13
C THR A 68 -4.11 -5.07 -7.17
N LEU A 69 -3.03 -4.88 -6.40
CA LEU A 69 -2.87 -3.73 -5.51
C LEU A 69 -2.95 -2.41 -6.28
N ASN A 70 -2.26 -2.29 -7.42
CA ASN A 70 -2.32 -1.08 -8.25
C ASN A 70 -3.74 -0.81 -8.74
N GLY A 71 -4.44 -1.85 -9.21
CA GLY A 71 -5.82 -1.73 -9.68
C GLY A 71 -6.82 -1.38 -8.58
N VAL A 72 -6.56 -1.80 -7.33
CA VAL A 72 -7.38 -1.41 -6.17
C VAL A 72 -7.05 0.01 -5.73
N LEU A 73 -5.77 0.38 -5.64
CA LEU A 73 -5.34 1.73 -5.27
C LEU A 73 -5.91 2.78 -6.22
N ALA A 74 -5.89 2.53 -7.53
CA ALA A 74 -6.49 3.41 -8.53
C ALA A 74 -8.01 3.62 -8.36
N LYS A 75 -8.71 2.71 -7.66
CA LYS A 75 -10.15 2.84 -7.36
C LYS A 75 -10.40 3.55 -6.03
N VAL A 76 -9.56 3.31 -5.03
CA VAL A 76 -9.76 3.83 -3.67
C VAL A 76 -9.16 5.22 -3.49
N ALA A 77 -7.99 5.51 -4.06
CA ALA A 77 -7.36 6.83 -3.97
C ALA A 77 -8.29 8.01 -4.32
N PRO A 78 -9.10 7.98 -5.41
CA PRO A 78 -10.02 9.07 -5.71
C PRO A 78 -11.22 9.18 -4.77
N THR A 79 -11.52 8.15 -3.95
CA THR A 79 -12.66 8.17 -3.02
C THR A 79 -12.30 8.68 -1.63
N ILE A 80 -11.00 8.80 -1.32
CA ILE A 80 -10.55 9.32 -0.04
C ILE A 80 -10.94 10.80 0.04
N ASP A 81 -11.81 11.12 1.00
CA ASP A 81 -12.33 12.48 1.12
C ASP A 81 -11.22 13.49 1.46
N SER A 82 -11.44 14.74 1.08
CA SER A 82 -10.46 15.82 1.25
C SER A 82 -10.10 16.07 2.72
N TRP A 83 -11.03 15.81 3.64
CA TRP A 83 -10.78 15.96 5.07
C TRP A 83 -9.78 14.92 5.56
N ASN A 84 -9.90 13.66 5.14
CA ASN A 84 -8.94 12.61 5.46
C ASN A 84 -7.58 12.90 4.83
N LEU A 85 -7.55 13.32 3.56
CA LEU A 85 -6.30 13.70 2.91
C LEU A 85 -5.60 14.83 3.68
N MET A 86 -6.33 15.88 4.12
CA MET A 86 -5.75 16.97 4.92
C MET A 86 -5.38 16.55 6.35
N THR A 87 -6.20 15.73 7.00
CA THR A 87 -6.01 15.35 8.42
C THR A 87 -4.79 14.45 8.61
N PHE A 88 -4.55 13.53 7.67
CA PHE A 88 -3.42 12.59 7.74
C PHE A 88 -2.12 13.15 7.13
N ASN A 89 -2.15 14.37 6.60
CA ASN A 89 -1.04 15.07 5.93
C ASN A 89 -0.18 15.92 6.90
N MET A 90 -0.42 15.90 8.22
CA MET A 90 0.46 16.55 9.21
C MET A 90 1.80 15.78 9.43
N GLY A 91 2.56 15.53 8.37
CA GLY A 91 3.84 14.80 8.34
C GLY A 91 3.75 13.44 7.67
N ALA A 92 2.74 12.64 8.03
CA ALA A 92 2.22 11.43 7.37
C ALA A 92 1.32 10.68 8.37
N GLY A 93 0.31 9.97 7.89
CA GLY A 93 -0.62 9.22 8.75
C GLY A 93 -1.34 8.12 7.99
N HIS A 94 -1.78 7.07 8.68
CA HIS A 94 -2.57 6.05 7.99
C HIS A 94 -4.04 6.46 7.86
N VAL A 95 -4.68 5.95 6.82
CA VAL A 95 -6.13 6.04 6.66
C VAL A 95 -6.77 4.91 7.45
N PHE A 96 -7.59 5.29 8.43
CA PHE A 96 -8.16 4.39 9.44
C PHE A 96 -9.64 4.12 9.28
N VAL A 97 -10.24 4.58 8.18
CA VAL A 97 -11.69 4.69 8.01
C VAL A 97 -12.21 3.76 6.91
N THR A 98 -13.40 4.03 6.39
CA THR A 98 -14.11 3.19 5.41
C THR A 98 -13.25 2.82 4.20
N ASP A 99 -12.43 3.74 3.69
CA ASP A 99 -11.59 3.53 2.50
C ASP A 99 -10.58 2.38 2.68
N ALA A 100 -9.90 2.31 3.82
CA ALA A 100 -8.94 1.24 4.10
C ALA A 100 -9.64 -0.12 4.24
N ARG A 101 -10.86 -0.15 4.80
CA ARG A 101 -11.68 -1.37 4.88
C ARG A 101 -12.16 -1.81 3.49
N ASP A 102 -12.54 -0.86 2.64
CA ASP A 102 -12.95 -1.14 1.26
C ASP A 102 -11.77 -1.62 0.41
N MET A 103 -10.58 -1.04 0.57
CA MET A 103 -9.36 -1.55 -0.06
C MET A 103 -9.10 -3.02 0.32
N ARG A 104 -9.11 -3.35 1.61
CA ARG A 104 -8.95 -4.75 2.08
C ARG A 104 -10.00 -5.66 1.42
N HIS A 105 -11.26 -5.25 1.44
CA HIS A 105 -12.33 -6.02 0.82
C HIS A 105 -12.12 -6.25 -0.68
N LEU A 106 -11.70 -5.23 -1.42
CA LEU A 106 -11.40 -5.32 -2.86
C LEU A 106 -10.19 -6.21 -3.16
N LEU A 107 -9.24 -6.31 -2.22
CA LEU A 107 -8.10 -7.24 -2.27
C LEU A 107 -8.48 -8.67 -1.85
N GLY A 108 -9.72 -8.91 -1.39
CA GLY A 108 -10.15 -10.19 -0.84
C GLY A 108 -9.60 -10.48 0.56
N ILE A 109 -9.15 -9.44 1.27
CA ILE A 109 -8.64 -9.48 2.65
C ILE A 109 -9.80 -9.13 3.61
N ASP A 110 -9.77 -9.68 4.82
CA ASP A 110 -10.73 -9.30 5.86
C ASP A 110 -10.65 -7.79 6.15
N ARG A 111 -11.80 -7.15 6.29
CA ARG A 111 -11.91 -5.69 6.49
C ARG A 111 -11.21 -5.23 7.77
N ASP A 112 -11.03 -6.12 8.73
CA ASP A 112 -10.47 -5.83 10.04
C ASP A 112 -8.98 -6.25 10.16
N ASN A 113 -8.39 -6.84 9.11
CA ASN A 113 -6.95 -7.17 9.05
C ASN A 113 -6.08 -5.93 8.75
N SER A 114 -6.00 -5.03 9.73
CA SER A 114 -5.16 -3.83 9.73
C SER A 114 -3.96 -3.99 10.66
N MET A 115 -2.77 -3.59 10.19
CA MET A 115 -1.55 -3.54 11.00
C MET A 115 -1.56 -2.43 12.05
N VAL A 116 -2.51 -1.49 11.98
CA VAL A 116 -2.52 -0.31 12.85
C VAL A 116 -3.56 -0.41 13.96
N PHE A 117 -4.66 -1.12 13.70
CA PHE A 117 -5.71 -1.34 14.71
C PHE A 117 -5.41 -2.54 15.61
N GLY A 118 -4.60 -3.49 15.16
CA GLY A 118 -4.15 -4.61 15.96
C GLY A 118 -2.71 -4.43 16.35
N LYS A 119 -2.43 -4.19 17.64
CA LYS A 119 -1.06 -4.19 18.18
C LYS A 119 -0.28 -5.49 17.90
N GLU A 120 -0.92 -6.53 17.40
CA GLU A 120 -0.36 -7.88 17.32
C GLU A 120 -0.88 -8.63 16.08
N LEU A 121 -1.29 -7.97 14.98
CA LEU A 121 -1.90 -8.69 13.85
C LEU A 121 -1.04 -9.87 13.34
N PHE A 122 0.29 -9.69 13.33
CA PHE A 122 1.24 -10.78 13.12
C PHE A 122 1.73 -11.34 14.45
N TRP A 123 1.10 -12.43 14.87
CA TRP A 123 1.42 -13.11 16.12
C TRP A 123 2.61 -14.07 15.96
N ASP A 124 3.42 -14.18 17.01
CA ASP A 124 4.42 -15.26 17.17
C ASP A 124 3.78 -16.58 17.66
N THR A 125 2.46 -16.63 17.72
CA THR A 125 1.65 -17.83 17.92
C THR A 125 0.90 -18.25 16.66
N ALA A 126 1.05 -17.50 15.55
CA ALA A 126 0.30 -17.76 14.33
C ALA A 126 0.60 -19.16 13.76
N THR A 127 -0.47 -19.90 13.43
CA THR A 127 -0.38 -21.24 12.82
C THR A 127 -0.89 -21.28 11.38
N SER A 128 -1.43 -20.17 10.89
CA SER A 128 -1.97 -20.01 9.54
C SER A 128 -1.45 -18.73 8.89
N VAL A 129 -1.43 -18.73 7.56
CA VAL A 129 -1.08 -17.53 6.79
C VAL A 129 -2.04 -16.40 7.14
N THR A 130 -1.48 -15.23 7.40
CA THR A 130 -2.23 -14.01 7.73
C THR A 130 -1.78 -12.91 6.79
N THR A 131 -2.72 -12.23 6.15
CA THR A 131 -2.46 -11.08 5.27
C THR A 131 -3.17 -9.85 5.80
N ALA A 132 -2.44 -8.74 5.84
CA ALA A 132 -2.91 -7.43 6.23
C ALA A 132 -2.73 -6.45 5.06
N ALA A 133 -3.52 -5.38 5.05
CA ALA A 133 -3.29 -4.26 4.14
C ALA A 133 -3.73 -2.94 4.75
N ASP A 134 -3.01 -1.87 4.46
CA ASP A 134 -3.31 -0.52 4.95
C ASP A 134 -2.95 0.54 3.90
N ILE A 135 -3.46 1.76 4.11
CA ILE A 135 -3.17 2.93 3.29
C ILE A 135 -2.51 3.99 4.17
N PHE A 136 -1.46 4.62 3.67
CA PHE A 136 -0.91 5.86 4.20
C PHE A 136 -1.24 7.04 3.30
N VAL A 137 -1.42 8.19 3.92
CA VAL A 137 -1.38 9.48 3.26
C VAL A 137 -0.12 10.20 3.73
N VAL A 138 0.69 10.64 2.77
CA VAL A 138 1.90 11.44 3.00
C VAL A 138 1.70 12.81 2.34
N ASP A 139 2.21 13.85 2.99
CA ASP A 139 2.12 15.22 2.48
C ASP A 139 2.71 15.34 1.06
N GLY A 140 1.99 15.97 0.14
CA GLY A 140 2.39 16.12 -1.25
C GLY A 140 3.61 17.01 -1.49
N SER A 141 4.09 17.72 -0.46
CA SER A 141 5.34 18.47 -0.47
C SER A 141 6.59 17.60 -0.36
N TYR A 142 6.44 16.32 -0.01
CA TYR A 142 7.53 15.35 -0.04
C TYR A 142 7.96 15.07 -1.48
N THR A 143 9.23 14.71 -1.66
CA THR A 143 9.69 14.09 -2.90
C THR A 143 9.26 12.62 -2.91
N GLU A 144 9.18 11.99 -4.09
CA GLU A 144 8.92 10.54 -4.20
C GLU A 144 9.92 9.70 -3.38
N GLU A 145 11.20 10.11 -3.38
CA GLU A 145 12.24 9.53 -2.53
C GLU A 145 11.93 9.70 -1.04
N GLY A 146 11.50 10.89 -0.60
CA GLY A 146 11.12 11.13 0.79
C GLY A 146 9.89 10.33 1.23
N VAL A 147 8.95 10.05 0.32
CA VAL A 147 7.82 9.13 0.58
C VAL A 147 8.33 7.69 0.73
N ALA A 148 9.30 7.27 -0.09
CA ALA A 148 9.93 5.96 0.02
C ALA A 148 10.74 5.82 1.33
N GLU A 149 11.47 6.86 1.74
CA GLU A 149 12.17 6.93 3.03
C GLU A 149 11.19 6.79 4.20
N PHE A 150 10.07 7.51 4.18
CA PHE A 150 9.02 7.39 5.20
C PHE A 150 8.52 5.94 5.35
N VAL A 151 8.30 5.25 4.24
CA VAL A 151 7.88 3.84 4.25
C VAL A 151 8.99 2.93 4.80
N ALA A 152 10.25 3.16 4.40
CA ALA A 152 11.39 2.38 4.89
C ALA A 152 11.55 2.53 6.43
N ASP A 153 11.44 3.75 6.95
CA ASP A 153 11.47 4.04 8.38
C ASP A 153 10.28 3.40 9.14
N TYR A 154 9.08 3.40 8.54
CA TYR A 154 7.93 2.71 9.11
C TYR A 154 8.19 1.20 9.24
N VAL A 155 8.77 0.58 8.22
CA VAL A 155 9.14 -0.85 8.24
C VAL A 155 10.22 -1.13 9.28
N ASP A 156 11.20 -0.24 9.43
CA ASP A 156 12.18 -0.35 10.53
C ASP A 156 11.46 -0.35 11.89
N GLY A 157 10.54 0.59 12.10
CA GLY A 157 9.75 0.68 13.32
C GLY A 157 8.97 -0.60 13.63
N LEU A 158 8.39 -1.25 12.60
CA LEU A 158 7.71 -2.53 12.76
C LEU A 158 8.65 -3.65 13.19
N ILE A 159 9.83 -3.73 12.58
CA ILE A 159 10.84 -4.77 12.87
C ILE A 159 11.43 -4.56 14.27
N GLN A 160 11.87 -3.34 14.59
CA GLN A 160 12.43 -2.99 15.91
C GLN A 160 11.38 -3.15 17.02
N GLY A 161 10.12 -2.84 16.71
CA GLY A 161 8.98 -3.03 17.59
C GLY A 161 8.54 -4.48 17.77
N LYS A 162 9.18 -5.44 17.08
CA LYS A 162 8.83 -6.87 17.08
C LYS A 162 7.41 -7.19 16.61
N TYR A 163 6.83 -6.32 15.79
CA TYR A 163 5.54 -6.57 15.13
C TYR A 163 5.66 -7.52 13.93
N MET A 164 6.88 -7.98 13.64
CA MET A 164 7.20 -8.97 12.61
C MET A 164 8.09 -10.09 13.20
N PRO A 165 7.56 -10.92 14.11
CA PRO A 165 8.35 -11.97 14.75
C PRO A 165 8.90 -12.97 13.73
N ALA A 166 10.20 -13.27 13.78
CA ALA A 166 10.82 -14.27 12.89
C ALA A 166 10.64 -15.72 13.38
N VAL A 167 10.39 -15.90 14.68
CA VAL A 167 10.24 -17.20 15.35
C VAL A 167 9.06 -17.15 16.30
N GLY A 168 8.46 -18.32 16.54
CA GLY A 168 7.41 -18.45 17.53
C GLY A 168 7.91 -18.27 18.96
N GLU A 169 7.00 -17.89 19.84
CA GLU A 169 7.27 -17.86 21.28
C GLU A 169 7.56 -19.26 21.85
N GLU A 170 7.90 -19.33 23.15
CA GLU A 170 8.23 -20.60 23.79
C GLU A 170 7.09 -21.62 23.68
N GLY A 171 7.38 -22.78 23.07
CA GLY A 171 6.38 -23.82 22.85
C GLY A 171 5.62 -23.73 21.53
N VAL A 172 5.84 -22.67 20.74
CA VAL A 172 5.29 -22.51 19.38
C VAL A 172 6.36 -22.91 18.34
N PRO A 173 6.25 -24.09 17.71
CA PRO A 173 7.30 -24.60 16.82
C PRO A 173 7.14 -24.02 15.41
N TYR A 174 7.22 -22.70 15.26
CA TYR A 174 7.07 -22.02 13.97
C TYR A 174 8.19 -21.01 13.72
N ARG A 175 8.53 -20.86 12.44
CA ARG A 175 9.27 -19.71 11.90
C ARG A 175 8.35 -18.95 10.96
N TYR A 176 8.54 -17.64 10.87
CA TYR A 176 7.70 -16.79 10.06
C TYR A 176 8.52 -16.11 8.98
N ALA A 177 8.00 -16.12 7.75
CA ALA A 177 8.52 -15.35 6.64
C ALA A 177 7.48 -14.29 6.25
N TYR A 178 7.97 -13.15 5.76
CA TYR A 178 7.13 -12.03 5.35
C TYR A 178 7.32 -11.72 3.87
N THR A 179 6.21 -11.45 3.19
CA THR A 179 6.20 -10.89 1.83
C THR A 179 5.31 -9.67 1.81
N GLY A 180 5.68 -8.65 1.04
CA GLY A 180 4.86 -7.46 0.88
C GLY A 180 4.69 -7.03 -0.58
N SER A 181 3.61 -6.31 -0.82
CA SER A 181 3.42 -5.53 -2.04
C SER A 181 3.17 -4.08 -1.67
N ILE A 182 3.63 -3.14 -2.49
CA ILE A 182 3.42 -1.71 -2.24
C ILE A 182 3.18 -0.97 -3.56
N ALA A 183 2.34 0.05 -3.49
CA ALA A 183 1.95 0.90 -4.59
C ALA A 183 1.76 2.34 -4.10
N CYS A 184 2.06 3.32 -4.94
CA CYS A 184 1.90 4.74 -4.63
C CYS A 184 1.18 5.46 -5.77
N THR A 185 0.34 6.44 -5.44
CA THR A 185 -0.22 7.41 -6.39
C THR A 185 -0.28 8.77 -5.73
N LYS A 186 -0.26 9.84 -6.53
CA LYS A 186 -0.45 11.20 -6.05
C LYS A 186 -1.88 11.64 -6.33
N VAL A 187 -2.51 12.25 -5.32
CA VAL A 187 -3.86 12.79 -5.38
C VAL A 187 -3.78 14.29 -5.16
N THR A 188 -4.39 15.04 -6.07
CA THR A 188 -4.52 16.50 -5.99
C THR A 188 -5.99 16.85 -5.84
N ASN A 189 -6.34 17.58 -4.78
CA ASN A 189 -7.69 18.10 -4.64
C ASN A 189 -7.95 19.16 -5.72
N LEU A 190 -9.19 19.24 -6.18
CA LEU A 190 -9.65 20.14 -7.22
C LEU A 190 -9.44 21.61 -6.95
N SER A 191 -9.50 22.03 -5.69
CA SER A 191 -9.16 23.41 -5.33
C SER A 191 -7.70 23.75 -5.70
N GLY A 192 -6.87 22.73 -5.92
CA GLY A 192 -5.41 22.84 -6.06
C GLY A 192 -4.73 23.19 -4.74
N ASP A 193 -5.50 23.27 -3.65
CA ASP A 193 -5.04 23.78 -2.36
C ASP A 193 -4.16 22.78 -1.61
N PHE A 194 -4.24 21.49 -1.93
CA PHE A 194 -3.35 20.47 -1.40
C PHE A 194 -3.15 19.29 -2.34
N GLU A 195 -1.99 18.67 -2.18
CA GLU A 195 -1.60 17.42 -2.82
C GLU A 195 -1.21 16.41 -1.75
N SER A 196 -1.37 15.13 -2.02
CA SER A 196 -0.96 14.06 -1.11
C SER A 196 -0.55 12.81 -1.87
N TYR A 197 0.44 12.11 -1.36
CA TYR A 197 0.74 10.75 -1.81
C TYR A 197 -0.15 9.77 -1.04
N VAL A 198 -0.78 8.85 -1.76
CA VAL A 198 -1.54 7.74 -1.22
C VAL A 198 -0.75 6.47 -1.48
N VAL A 199 -0.24 5.87 -0.40
CA VAL A 199 0.57 4.66 -0.45
C VAL A 199 -0.26 3.50 0.07
N ALA A 200 -0.51 2.49 -0.75
CA ALA A 200 -1.14 1.25 -0.32
C ALA A 200 -0.11 0.14 -0.21
N PHE A 201 -0.24 -0.71 0.80
CA PHE A 201 0.65 -1.84 0.99
C PHE A 201 -0.10 -3.05 1.54
N THR A 202 0.41 -4.22 1.21
CA THR A 202 0.00 -5.51 1.78
C THR A 202 1.20 -6.16 2.45
N MET A 203 0.94 -6.92 3.51
CA MET A 203 1.96 -7.71 4.19
C MET A 203 1.37 -9.07 4.56
N THR A 204 2.11 -10.14 4.27
CA THR A 204 1.67 -11.52 4.54
C THR A 204 2.69 -12.23 5.41
N GLN A 205 2.26 -12.72 6.57
CA GLN A 205 3.03 -13.62 7.43
C GLN A 205 2.74 -15.07 7.06
N THR A 206 3.79 -15.84 6.78
CA THR A 206 3.71 -17.26 6.45
C THR A 206 4.36 -18.11 7.55
N PRO A 207 3.58 -18.79 8.41
CA PRO A 207 4.11 -19.73 9.38
C PRO A 207 4.62 -21.01 8.72
N THR A 208 5.86 -21.39 9.04
CA THR A 208 6.45 -22.69 8.69
C THR A 208 6.74 -23.46 9.97
N LYS A 209 6.08 -24.62 10.14
CA LYS A 209 6.32 -25.48 11.31
C LYS A 209 7.75 -26.02 11.28
N VAL A 210 8.48 -25.87 12.37
CA VAL A 210 9.82 -26.43 12.54
C VAL A 210 9.77 -27.67 13.41
N THR A 211 10.51 -28.72 13.02
CA THR A 211 10.51 -30.01 13.73
C THR A 211 11.57 -30.13 14.81
N ASN A 212 12.54 -29.21 14.87
CA ASN A 212 13.58 -29.14 15.89
C ASN A 212 13.81 -27.68 16.31
N ASN A 213 13.74 -27.40 17.61
CA ASN A 213 14.20 -26.14 18.19
C ASN A 213 15.75 -26.15 18.16
N ASP A 214 16.33 -25.82 17.02
CA ASP A 214 17.74 -25.43 16.99
C ASP A 214 17.83 -24.09 17.74
N LYS A 215 18.15 -24.23 19.04
CA LYS A 215 18.58 -23.15 19.93
C LYS A 215 19.90 -22.57 19.44
#